data_AF-A0A7D7PT58-F1
#
_entry.id   AF-A0A7D7PT58-F1
#
_cell.length_a   1.000
_cell.length_b   1.000
_cell.length_c   1.000
_cell.angle_alpha   90.00
_cell.angle_beta   90.00
_cell.angle_gamma   90.00
#
_symmetry.space_group_name_H-M   'P 1'
#
loop_
_entity.id
_entity.type
_entity.pdbx_description
1 polymer ?
#
loop_
_entity_poly.entity_id
_entity_poly.type
_entity_poly.pdbx_seq_one_letter_code
_entity_poly.pdbx_strand_id
1 'polypeptide(L)' 'MTGAPTFGDVLMLVKPGGDIIHSCVFIADNIVFTKNGANPSAPWILMTLDDVVAFYPSDEPLDIQRYRARHIPAGP' A
#
# COMPACT_ATOMS: atom_id res chain seq x y z
N MET A 1 -6.71 -13.85 3.81
CA MET A 1 -7.69 -13.65 2.71
C MET A 1 -7.04 -14.16 1.44
N THR A 2 -7.54 -15.23 0.84
CA THR A 2 -6.97 -15.83 -0.38
C THR A 2 -7.51 -15.13 -1.62
N GLY A 3 -6.62 -14.73 -2.54
CA GLY A 3 -6.97 -14.06 -3.81
C GLY A 3 -6.16 -12.78 -4.07
N ALA A 4 -6.02 -12.42 -5.35
CA ALA A 4 -5.36 -11.20 -5.79
C ALA A 4 -6.01 -9.95 -5.16
N PRO A 5 -5.25 -8.86 -4.94
CA PRO A 5 -5.82 -7.61 -4.48
C PRO A 5 -6.85 -7.07 -5.47
N THR A 6 -7.83 -6.36 -4.95
CA THR A 6 -8.89 -5.72 -5.72
C THR A 6 -8.95 -4.24 -5.40
N PHE A 7 -9.47 -3.42 -6.32
CA PHE A 7 -9.54 -1.95 -6.17
C PHE A 7 -10.03 -1.55 -4.77
N GLY A 8 -9.24 -0.72 -4.07
CA GLY A 8 -9.52 -0.25 -2.72
C GLY A 8 -8.97 -1.13 -1.59
N ASP A 9 -8.30 -2.25 -1.89
CA ASP A 9 -7.55 -2.99 -0.87
C ASP A 9 -6.41 -2.13 -0.31
N VAL A 10 -6.25 -2.15 1.02
CA VAL A 10 -5.11 -1.53 1.68
C VAL A 10 -4.00 -2.55 1.78
N LEU A 11 -2.83 -2.20 1.23
CA LEU A 11 -1.61 -2.99 1.29
C LEU A 11 -0.68 -2.37 2.34
N MET A 12 -0.19 -3.20 3.26
CA MET A 12 0.75 -2.83 4.31
C MET A 12 2.10 -3.49 4.02
N LEU A 13 3.17 -2.70 4.01
CA LEU A 13 4.55 -3.20 3.96
C LEU A 13 4.99 -3.49 5.39
N VAL A 14 5.27 -4.76 5.68
CA VAL A 14 5.53 -5.27 7.02
C VAL A 14 6.93 -5.87 7.07
N LYS A 15 7.76 -5.38 7.99
CA LYS A 15 9.08 -5.96 8.27
C LYS A 15 8.94 -7.29 9.03
N PRO A 16 9.98 -8.14 9.00
CA PRO A 16 10.05 -9.24 9.93
C PRO A 16 9.94 -8.75 11.38
N GLY A 17 9.16 -9.47 12.19
CA GLY A 17 8.78 -9.02 13.54
C GLY A 17 7.44 -8.27 13.61
N GLY A 18 6.87 -7.86 12.47
CA GLY A 18 5.51 -7.33 12.41
C GLY A 18 5.41 -5.80 12.35
N ASP A 19 6.53 -5.08 12.29
CA ASP A 19 6.54 -3.62 12.17
C ASP A 19 6.03 -3.16 10.81
N ILE A 20 4.96 -2.36 10.80
CA ILE A 20 4.39 -1.78 9.58
C ILE A 20 5.11 -0.47 9.26
N ILE A 21 5.77 -0.42 8.10
CA ILE A 21 6.57 0.75 7.72
C ILE A 21 5.89 1.65 6.69
N HIS A 22 4.91 1.11 5.95
CA HIS A 22 4.17 1.88 4.96
C HIS A 22 2.82 1.26 4.63
N SER A 23 1.91 2.10 4.13
CA SER A 23 0.61 1.68 3.64
C SER A 23 0.26 2.36 2.32
N CYS A 24 -0.39 1.64 1.42
CA CYS A 24 -0.90 2.17 0.16
C CYS A 24 -2.23 1.51 -0.22
N VAL A 25 -2.96 2.11 -1.16
CA VAL A 25 -4.24 1.61 -1.66
C VAL A 25 -4.06 1.02 -3.04
N PHE A 26 -4.43 -0.23 -3.21
CA PHE A 26 -4.44 -0.90 -4.51
C PHE A 26 -5.48 -0.26 -5.44
N ILE A 27 -5.07 0.07 -6.66
CA ILE A 27 -5.96 0.60 -7.69
C ILE A 27 -6.27 -0.51 -8.70
N ALA A 28 -5.29 -0.90 -9.52
CA ALA A 28 -5.44 -1.94 -10.53
C ALA A 28 -4.07 -2.44 -10.99
N ASP A 29 -4.01 -3.70 -11.46
CA ASP A 29 -2.78 -4.35 -11.93
C ASP A 29 -1.63 -4.18 -10.91
N ASN A 30 -0.53 -3.50 -11.26
CA ASN A 30 0.56 -3.22 -10.32
C ASN A 30 0.52 -1.79 -9.75
N ILE A 31 -0.57 -1.03 -9.94
CA ILE A 31 -0.67 0.39 -9.59
C ILE A 31 -1.32 0.58 -8.22
N VAL A 32 -0.69 1.43 -7.40
CA VAL A 32 -1.15 1.83 -6.08
C VAL A 32 -1.23 3.34 -5.95
N PHE A 33 -2.15 3.81 -5.11
CA PHE A 33 -2.21 5.19 -4.62
C PHE A 33 -1.51 5.25 -3.26
N THR A 34 -0.49 6.08 -3.15
CA THR A 34 0.45 6.03 -2.02
C THR A 34 0.87 7.41 -1.53
N LYS A 35 1.15 7.54 -0.24
CA LYS A 35 1.64 8.77 0.40
C LYS A 35 3.16 8.93 0.24
N ASN A 36 3.64 8.93 -0.99
CA ASN A 36 5.08 9.00 -1.31
C ASN A 36 5.42 10.18 -2.23
N GLY A 37 4.63 11.26 -2.19
CA GLY A 37 4.89 12.43 -3.01
C GLY A 37 6.32 12.94 -2.85
N ALA A 38 7.04 13.14 -3.96
CA ALA A 38 8.37 13.75 -3.98
C ALA A 38 8.39 15.20 -3.46
N ASN A 39 7.22 15.78 -3.23
CA ASN A 39 7.00 17.15 -2.82
C ASN A 39 5.97 17.20 -1.68
N PRO A 40 6.25 17.90 -0.56
CA PRO A 40 5.28 18.16 0.49
C PRO A 40 3.95 18.76 0.01
N SER A 41 3.93 19.50 -1.11
CA SER A 41 2.71 20.08 -1.69
C SER A 41 1.90 19.13 -2.57
N ALA A 42 2.43 17.95 -2.89
CA ALA A 42 1.73 16.90 -3.64
C ALA A 42 2.01 15.54 -2.99
N PRO A 43 1.49 15.29 -1.77
CA PRO A 43 1.93 14.18 -0.93
C PRO A 43 1.47 12.80 -1.44
N TRP A 44 0.55 12.78 -2.40
CA TRP A 44 -0.04 11.55 -2.94
C TRP A 44 0.28 11.40 -4.42
N ILE A 45 0.62 10.18 -4.81
CA ILE A 45 1.01 9.84 -6.17
C ILE A 45 0.54 8.41 -6.53
N LEU A 46 0.37 8.16 -7.83
CA LEU A 46 0.22 6.81 -8.37
C LEU A 46 1.61 6.24 -8.69
N MET A 47 1.92 5.07 -8.17
CA MET A 47 3.19 4.36 -8.39
C MET A 47 2.93 2.89 -8.66
N THR A 48 3.91 2.19 -9.22
CA THR A 48 3.86 0.72 -9.17
C THR A 48 4.11 0.23 -7.74
N LEU A 49 3.60 -0.95 -7.36
CA LEU A 49 3.88 -1.53 -6.05
C LEU A 49 5.38 -1.83 -5.90
N ASP A 50 6.04 -2.23 -6.99
CA ASP A 50 7.49 -2.46 -7.01
C ASP A 50 8.27 -1.17 -6.70
N ASP A 51 7.87 -0.04 -7.30
CA ASP A 51 8.48 1.26 -6.99
C ASP A 51 8.26 1.67 -5.53
N VAL A 52 7.08 1.35 -4.96
CA VAL A 52 6.80 1.61 -3.54
C VAL A 52 7.69 0.77 -2.64
N VAL A 53 7.85 -0.52 -2.93
CA VAL A 53 8.75 -1.41 -2.18
C VAL A 53 10.20 -0.94 -2.29
N ALA A 54 10.65 -0.53 -3.47
CA ALA A 54 11.99 0.03 -3.67
C ALA A 54 12.20 1.36 -2.92
N PHE A 55 11.16 2.19 -2.79
CA PHE A 55 11.21 3.46 -2.07
C PHE A 55 11.33 3.29 -0.54
N TYR A 56 10.86 2.17 0.00
CA TYR A 56 10.98 1.82 1.42
C TYR A 56 11.95 0.66 1.63
N PRO A 57 13.27 0.90 1.47
CA PRO A 57 14.26 -0.16 1.60
C PRO A 57 14.24 -0.74 3.01
N SER A 58 14.41 -2.06 3.07
CA SER A 58 14.56 -2.84 4.28
C SER A 58 15.70 -3.82 4.05
N ASP A 59 16.53 -4.03 5.07
CA ASP A 59 17.63 -5.00 5.02
C ASP A 59 17.10 -6.45 4.92
N GLU A 60 15.84 -6.64 5.29
CA GLU A 60 15.14 -7.92 5.22
C GLU A 60 13.91 -7.84 4.31
N PRO A 61 13.49 -8.95 3.67
CA PRO A 61 12.32 -8.99 2.80
C PRO A 61 11.05 -8.50 3.51
N LEU A 62 10.30 -7.64 2.83
CA LEU A 62 9.02 -7.14 3.32
C LEU A 62 7.90 -8.13 2.99
N ASP A 63 7.05 -8.39 3.97
CA ASP A 63 5.75 -9.03 3.76
C ASP A 63 4.73 -7.96 3.33
N ILE A 64 3.84 -8.32 2.40
CA ILE A 64 2.78 -7.42 1.91
C ILE A 64 1.45 -7.95 2.41
N GLN A 65 0.97 -7.36 3.48
CA GLN A 65 -0.30 -7.73 4.10
C GLN A 65 -1.45 -6.95 3.51
N ARG A 66 -2.54 -7.66 3.21
CA ARG A 66 -3.71 -7.10 2.53
C ARG A 66 -4.90 -7.02 3.47
N TYR A 67 -5.55 -5.85 3.47
CA TYR A 67 -6.75 -5.57 4.26
C TYR A 67 -7.85 -4.99 3.38
N ARG A 68 -9.09 -5.40 3.66
CA ARG A 68 -10.30 -4.85 3.02
C ARG A 68 -11.29 -4.42 4.09
N ALA A 69 -11.78 -3.19 3.97
CA ALA A 69 -12.93 -2.74 4.74
C ALA A 69 -14.13 -3.62 4.39
N ARG A 70 -14.75 -4.25 5.40
CA ARG A 70 -15.96 -5.08 5.21
C ARG A 70 -17.18 -4.24 4.89
N HIS A 71 -17.20 -3.00 5.35
CA HIS A 71 -18.28 -2.04 5.18
C HIS A 71 -17.66 -0.66 5.00
N ILE A 72 -17.88 -0.04 3.84
CA ILE A 72 -17.60 1.37 3.63
C ILE A 72 -18.92 2.08 3.95
N PRO A 73 -19.02 2.88 5.01
CA PRO A 73 -20.21 3.67 5.25
C PRO A 73 -20.45 4.53 4.01
N ALA A 74 -21.68 4.52 3.49
CA ALA A 74 -22.10 5.62 2.63
C ALA A 74 -21.86 6.91 3.44
N GLY A 75 -21.24 7.91 2.81
CA GLY A 75 -21.04 9.21 3.45
C GLY A 75 -22.35 9.80 3.96
N PRO A 76 -22.29 10.85 4.80
CA PRO A 76 -23.49 11.55 5.24
C PRO A 76 -24.35 12.03 4.06
#